data_AF-A0A4Y2DL37-F1
#
_entry.id   AF-A0A4Y2DL37-F1
#
_cell.length_a   1.000
_cell.length_b   1.000
_cell.length_c   1.000
_cell.angle_alpha   90.00
_cell.angle_beta   90.00
_cell.angle_gamma   90.00
#
_symmetry.space_group_name_H-M   'P 1'
#
loop_
_entity.id
_entity.type
_entity.pdbx_description
1 polymer ?
#
loop_
_entity_poly.entity_id
_entity_poly.type
_entity_poly.pdbx_seq_one_letter_code
_entity_poly.pdbx_strand_id
1 'polypeptide(L)'
;MDFMTQIEKLGGCKKWTKWKGQIELLLLHHDVLDLITGDRVKPNDPGIGATTEQWESFESKVTAFKKCDALAQFISDGSMDNANVELTSTCDSAKSTWDKLNSTYELSSGQAL
;
A
#
# COMPACT_ATOMS: atom_id res chain seq x y z
N MET A 1 -15.04 -4.71 15.41
CA MET A 1 -14.43 -3.43 15.84
C MET A 1 -13.78 -2.86 14.59
N ASP A 2 -14.11 -1.62 14.21
CA ASP A 2 -13.51 -1.02 13.02
C ASP A 2 -12.10 -0.51 13.37
N PHE A 3 -11.08 -1.30 13.06
CA PHE A 3 -9.69 -0.99 13.39
C PHE A 3 -9.23 0.34 12.78
N MET A 4 -9.79 0.77 11.64
CA MET A 4 -9.46 2.07 11.05
C MET A 4 -9.82 3.23 11.96
N THR A 5 -10.94 3.15 12.68
CA THR A 5 -11.40 4.25 13.55
C THR A 5 -10.51 4.51 14.75
N GLN A 6 -9.56 3.60 15.04
CA GLN A 6 -8.64 3.69 16.18
C GLN A 6 -7.21 4.06 15.76
N ILE A 7 -6.91 4.10 14.46
CA ILE A 7 -5.60 4.52 13.97
C ILE A 7 -5.51 6.04 14.10
N GLU A 8 -4.48 6.49 14.81
CA GLU A 8 -4.19 7.91 14.90
C GLU A 8 -3.68 8.39 13.55
N LYS A 9 -4.33 9.41 12.98
CA LYS A 9 -3.95 9.89 11.65
C LYS A 9 -2.48 10.29 11.55
N LEU A 10 -1.84 9.93 10.44
CA LEU A 10 -0.48 10.38 10.13
C LEU A 10 -0.50 11.89 9.89
N GLY A 11 0.05 12.64 10.85
CA GLY A 11 0.10 14.11 10.81
C GLY A 11 1.52 14.67 10.97
N GLY A 12 2.54 13.89 10.61
CA GLY A 12 3.95 14.30 10.65
C GLY A 12 4.90 13.27 11.29
N CYS A 13 6.20 13.59 11.25
CA CYS A 13 7.29 12.64 11.53
C CYS A 13 7.22 12.00 12.93
N LYS A 14 6.76 12.75 13.95
CA LYS A 14 6.68 12.23 15.33
C LYS A 14 5.71 11.06 15.48
N LYS A 15 4.73 10.94 14.58
CA LYS A 15 3.73 9.86 14.58
C LYS A 15 4.10 8.70 13.66
N TRP A 16 5.13 8.88 12.84
CA TRP A 16 5.49 7.95 11.77
C TRP A 16 5.69 6.51 12.27
N THR A 17 6.59 6.27 13.23
CA THR A 17 6.90 4.92 13.70
C THR A 17 5.67 4.19 14.24
N LYS A 18 4.82 4.89 15.00
CA LYS A 18 3.58 4.32 15.56
C LYS A 18 2.58 4.02 14.45
N TRP A 19 2.32 4.99 13.57
CA TRP A 19 1.39 4.84 12.45
C TRP A 19 1.82 3.71 11.51
N LYS A 20 3.11 3.66 11.15
CA LYS A 20 3.71 2.63 10.29
C LYS A 20 3.41 1.23 10.83
N GLY A 21 3.70 0.98 12.11
CA GLY A 21 3.43 -0.32 12.73
C GLY A 21 1.93 -0.65 12.82
N GLN A 22 1.05 0.34 13.03
CA GLN A 22 -0.40 0.12 13.01
C GLN A 22 -0.92 -0.26 11.61
N ILE A 23 -0.39 0.37 10.56
CA ILE A 23 -0.77 0.08 9.18
C ILE A 23 -0.23 -1.26 8.72
N GLU A 24 1.03 -1.59 9.04
CA GLU A 24 1.59 -2.91 8.75
C GLU A 24 0.74 -4.04 9.38
N LEU A 25 0.32 -3.87 10.64
CA LEU A 25 -0.54 -4.84 11.32
C LEU A 25 -1.92 -4.96 10.67
N LEU A 26 -2.52 -3.83 10.26
CA LEU A 26 -3.82 -3.82 9.61
C LEU A 26 -3.77 -4.45 8.21
N LEU A 27 -2.73 -4.15 7.43
CA LEU A 27 -2.50 -4.77 6.13
C LEU A 27 -2.21 -6.28 6.26
N LEU A 28 -1.49 -6.69 7.31
CA LEU A 28 -1.28 -8.10 7.63
C LEU A 28 -2.60 -8.81 7.97
N HIS A 29 -3.48 -8.17 8.76
CA HIS A 29 -4.79 -8.73 9.09
C HIS A 29 -5.66 -8.96 7.83
N HIS A 30 -5.50 -8.10 6.82
CA HIS A 30 -6.18 -8.19 5.54
C HIS A 30 -5.44 -9.02 4.47
N ASP A 31 -4.31 -9.64 4.82
CA ASP A 31 -3.48 -10.46 3.91
C ASP A 31 -3.01 -9.71 2.64
N VAL A 32 -2.63 -8.45 2.84
CA VAL A 32 -2.16 -7.53 1.79
C VAL A 32 -0.87 -6.78 2.16
N LEU A 33 -0.20 -7.15 3.26
CA LEU A 33 1.08 -6.56 3.66
C LEU A 33 2.17 -6.75 2.59
N ASP A 34 2.15 -7.89 1.92
CA ASP A 34 3.08 -8.28 0.86
C ASP A 34 3.05 -7.35 -0.37
N LEU A 35 1.97 -6.58 -0.57
CA LEU A 35 1.90 -5.55 -1.61
C LEU A 35 2.80 -4.35 -1.32
N ILE A 36 2.89 -3.92 -0.06
CA ILE A 36 3.70 -2.75 0.32
C ILE A 36 5.17 -3.11 0.57
N THR A 37 5.48 -4.36 0.88
CA THR A 37 6.87 -4.87 0.91
C THR A 37 7.39 -5.13 -0.50
N GLY A 38 6.49 -5.38 -1.47
CA GLY A 38 6.82 -5.68 -2.86
C GLY A 38 6.99 -7.18 -3.15
N ASP A 39 6.69 -8.05 -2.18
CA ASP A 39 6.71 -9.50 -2.36
C ASP A 39 5.59 -9.96 -3.32
N ARG A 40 4.44 -9.30 -3.27
CA ARG A 40 3.34 -9.50 -4.22
C ARG A 40 3.42 -8.46 -5.35
N VAL A 41 3.69 -8.93 -6.55
CA VAL A 41 3.79 -8.08 -7.76
C VAL A 41 2.63 -8.30 -8.70
N LYS A 42 2.35 -7.28 -9.52
CA LYS A 42 1.34 -7.36 -10.57
C LYS A 42 1.67 -8.55 -11.51
N PRO A 43 0.70 -9.40 -11.86
CA PRO A 43 0.92 -10.48 -12.81
C PRO A 43 1.49 -9.98 -14.14
N ASN A 44 2.43 -10.74 -14.69
CA ASN A 44 3.02 -10.46 -15.99
C ASN A 44 2.11 -10.90 -17.12
N ASP A 45 2.16 -10.16 -18.23
CA ASP A 45 1.45 -10.49 -19.46
C ASP A 45 1.86 -11.89 -19.96
N PRO A 46 0.90 -12.76 -20.35
CA PRO A 46 1.20 -14.12 -20.83
C PRO A 46 2.05 -14.17 -22.11
N GLY A 47 2.08 -13.09 -22.89
CA GLY A 47 2.84 -12.98 -24.13
C GLY A 47 2.11 -13.53 -25.35
N ILE A 48 2.75 -13.36 -26.51
CA ILE A 48 2.23 -13.79 -27.81
C ILE A 48 2.25 -15.32 -27.87
N GLY A 49 1.10 -15.92 -28.22
CA GLY A 49 0.95 -17.37 -28.34
C GLY A 49 0.39 -18.06 -27.08
N ALA A 50 0.02 -17.29 -26.05
CA ALA A 50 -0.68 -17.83 -24.90
C ALA A 50 -2.05 -18.40 -25.28
N THR A 51 -2.43 -19.52 -24.64
CA THR A 51 -3.73 -20.15 -24.82
C THR A 51 -4.84 -19.33 -24.17
N THR A 52 -6.09 -19.62 -24.54
CA THR A 52 -7.26 -18.99 -23.91
C THR A 52 -7.26 -19.18 -22.40
N GLU A 53 -6.93 -20.37 -21.90
CA GLU A 53 -6.90 -20.67 -20.47
C GLU A 53 -5.82 -19.86 -19.73
N GLN A 54 -4.68 -19.59 -20.40
CA GLN A 54 -3.62 -18.76 -19.83
C GLN A 54 -4.06 -17.30 -19.73
N TRP A 55 -4.77 -16.79 -20.73
CA TRP A 55 -5.37 -15.45 -20.70
C TRP A 55 -6.43 -15.32 -19.60
N GLU A 56 -7.35 -16.27 -19.48
CA GLU A 56 -8.37 -16.28 -18.43
C GLU A 56 -7.73 -16.33 -17.03
N SER A 57 -6.70 -17.16 -16.85
CA SER A 57 -5.93 -17.21 -15.60
C SER A 57 -5.25 -15.87 -15.28
N PHE A 58 -4.67 -15.22 -16.29
CA PHE A 58 -4.03 -13.92 -16.14
C PHE A 58 -5.02 -12.83 -15.74
N GLU A 59 -6.15 -12.71 -16.43
CA GLU A 59 -7.18 -11.71 -16.12
C GLU A 59 -7.74 -11.88 -14.70
N SER A 60 -7.96 -13.13 -14.29
CA SER A 60 -8.38 -13.46 -12.93
C SER A 60 -7.35 -13.00 -11.89
N LYS A 61 -6.06 -13.31 -12.10
CA LYS A 61 -4.98 -12.87 -11.21
C LYS A 61 -4.83 -11.36 -11.17
N VAL A 62 -4.93 -10.67 -12.31
CA VAL A 62 -4.86 -9.20 -12.39
C VAL A 62 -6.03 -8.56 -11.63
N THR A 63 -7.23 -9.12 -11.76
CA THR A 63 -8.42 -8.65 -11.04
C THR A 63 -8.26 -8.83 -9.54
N ALA A 64 -7.76 -9.98 -9.10
CA ALA A 64 -7.47 -10.24 -7.68
C ALA A 64 -6.41 -9.27 -7.14
N PHE A 65 -5.31 -9.08 -7.88
CA PHE A 65 -4.26 -8.13 -7.53
C PHE A 65 -4.81 -6.71 -7.36
N LYS A 66 -5.58 -6.21 -8.33
CA LYS A 66 -6.17 -4.86 -8.28
C LYS A 66 -7.09 -4.67 -7.07
N LYS A 67 -7.86 -5.69 -6.68
CA LYS A 67 -8.71 -5.63 -5.48
C LYS A 67 -7.89 -5.52 -4.20
N CYS A 68 -6.83 -6.33 -4.08
CA CYS A 68 -5.94 -6.28 -2.93
C CYS A 68 -5.20 -4.95 -2.85
N ASP A 69 -4.69 -4.44 -3.97
CA ASP A 69 -4.01 -3.15 -4.04
C ASP A 69 -4.95 -1.99 -3.70
N ALA A 70 -6.18 -1.98 -4.23
CA ALA A 70 -7.19 -1.00 -3.85
C ALA A 70 -7.53 -1.03 -2.34
N LEU A 71 -7.59 -2.22 -1.74
CA LEU A 71 -7.80 -2.36 -0.29
C LEU A 71 -6.64 -1.75 0.51
N ALA A 72 -5.40 -2.05 0.12
CA ALA A 72 -4.21 -1.50 0.78
C ALA A 72 -4.11 0.03 0.62
N GLN A 73 -4.46 0.56 -0.55
CA GLN A 73 -4.56 2.01 -0.78
C GLN A 73 -5.65 2.63 0.10
N PHE A 74 -6.84 2.04 0.17
CA PHE A 74 -7.93 2.52 1.02
C PHE A 74 -7.56 2.56 2.51
N ILE A 75 -6.87 1.51 2.99
CA ILE A 75 -6.34 1.46 4.36
C ILE A 75 -5.34 2.59 4.62
N SER A 76 -4.43 2.79 3.69
CA SER A 76 -3.41 3.84 3.80
C SER A 76 -4.08 5.22 3.83
N ASP A 77 -4.85 5.57 2.79
CA ASP A 77 -5.46 6.90 2.62
C ASP A 77 -6.45 7.24 3.74
N GLY A 78 -7.27 6.27 4.17
CA GLY A 78 -8.24 6.46 5.25
C GLY A 78 -7.60 6.80 6.60
N SER A 79 -6.32 6.43 6.77
CA SER A 79 -5.55 6.64 7.99
C SER A 79 -4.61 7.86 7.93
N MET A 80 -4.59 8.58 6.81
CA MET A 80 -3.77 9.77 6.63
C MET A 80 -4.55 11.06 6.93
N ASP A 81 -3.81 12.13 7.23
CA ASP A 81 -4.35 13.49 7.17
C ASP A 81 -4.32 14.03 5.73
N ASN A 82 -4.95 15.18 5.50
CA ASN A 82 -5.06 15.74 4.15
C ASN A 82 -3.71 16.04 3.52
N ALA A 83 -2.72 16.49 4.30
CA ALA A 83 -1.40 16.81 3.79
C ALA A 83 -0.69 15.56 3.23
N ASN A 84 -0.83 14.43 3.91
CA ASN A 84 -0.28 13.16 3.43
C ASN A 84 -1.05 12.58 2.25
N VAL A 85 -2.37 12.72 2.21
CA VAL A 85 -3.18 12.34 1.05
C VAL A 85 -2.77 13.16 -0.19
N GLU A 86 -2.53 14.46 -0.04
CA GLU A 86 -2.03 15.31 -1.12
C GLU A 86 -0.62 14.91 -1.56
N LEU A 87 0.28 14.58 -0.59
CA LEU A 87 1.64 14.12 -0.86
C LEU A 87 1.69 12.85 -1.71
N THR A 88 0.73 11.94 -1.50
CA THR A 88 0.65 10.64 -2.19
C THR A 88 -0.34 10.64 -3.36
N SER A 89 -0.95 11.78 -3.70
CA SER A 89 -1.97 11.90 -4.75
C SER A 89 -1.54 11.46 -6.17
N THR A 90 -0.22 11.37 -6.42
CA THR A 90 0.34 10.92 -7.70
C THR A 90 0.76 9.45 -7.69
N CYS A 91 0.66 8.77 -6.54
CA CYS A 91 0.90 7.35 -6.41
C CYS A 91 -0.30 6.57 -6.95
N ASP A 92 0.00 5.50 -7.67
CA ASP A 92 -0.97 4.67 -8.41
C ASP A 92 -1.13 3.26 -7.81
N SER A 93 -0.37 2.94 -6.77
CA SER A 93 -0.37 1.65 -6.09
C SER A 93 -0.09 1.83 -4.60
N ALA A 94 -0.49 0.84 -3.80
CA ALA A 94 -0.16 0.84 -2.37
C ALA A 94 1.35 0.85 -2.14
N LYS A 95 2.12 0.18 -3.00
CA LYS A 95 3.58 0.17 -2.95
C LYS A 95 4.19 1.54 -3.18
N SER A 96 3.76 2.25 -4.24
CA SER A 96 4.30 3.59 -4.55
C SER A 96 3.93 4.61 -3.47
N THR A 97 2.72 4.51 -2.91
CA THR A 97 2.29 5.29 -1.72
C THR A 97 3.19 5.01 -0.51
N TRP A 98 3.42 3.72 -0.19
CA TRP A 98 4.25 3.31 0.95
C TRP A 98 5.69 3.79 0.82
N ASP A 99 6.30 3.62 -0.36
CA ASP A 99 7.67 4.06 -0.64
C ASP A 99 7.80 5.58 -0.55
N LYS A 100 6.81 6.33 -1.02
CA LYS A 100 6.79 7.78 -0.92
C LYS A 100 6.82 8.23 0.55
N LEU A 101 5.96 7.63 1.38
CA LEU A 101 5.89 7.93 2.81
C LEU A 101 7.16 7.51 3.55
N ASN A 102 7.69 6.31 3.29
CA ASN A 102 8.99 5.86 3.84
C ASN A 102 10.08 6.87 3.47
N SER A 103 10.17 7.27 2.20
CA SER A 103 11.19 8.23 1.75
C SER A 103 11.05 9.58 2.46
N THR A 104 9.83 10.09 2.64
CA THR A 104 9.59 11.35 3.35
C THR A 104 9.92 11.28 4.85
N TYR A 105 9.58 10.18 5.52
CA TYR A 105 9.65 10.09 6.98
C TYR A 105 10.88 9.37 7.54
N GLU A 106 11.46 8.42 6.81
CA GLU A 106 12.73 7.80 7.20
C GLU A 106 13.91 8.74 6.94
N LEU A 107 13.88 9.55 5.88
CA LEU A 107 14.91 10.58 5.65
C LEU A 107 14.86 11.70 6.70
N SER A 108 13.67 12.08 7.18
CA SER A 108 13.53 13.13 8.20
C SER A 108 13.82 12.65 9.63
N SER A 109 13.74 11.35 9.90
CA SER A 109 14.13 10.77 11.19
C SER A 109 15.64 10.50 11.31
N GLY A 110 16.37 10.44 10.19
CA GLY A 110 17.84 10.32 10.16
C GLY A 110 18.61 11.65 10.31
N GLN A 111 17.96 12.80 10.17
CA GLN A 111 18.58 14.13 10.33
C GLN A 111 18.48 14.71 11.76
N ALA A 112 17.94 13.95 12.71
CA ALA A 112 17.90 14.31 14.11
C ALA A 112 18.94 13.51 14.92
N LEU A 113 20.22 13.66 14.57
CA LEU A 113 21.36 13.32 15.43
C LEU A 113 22.45 14.38 15.29
#